data_AF-A0A2G2BND1-F1
#
_entry.id   AF-A0A2G2BND1-F1
#
_cell.length_a   1.000
_cell.length_b   1.000
_cell.length_c   1.000
_cell.angle_alpha   90.00
_cell.angle_beta   90.00
_cell.angle_gamma   90.00
#
_symmetry.space_group_name_H-M   'P 1'
#
loop_
_entity.id
_entity.type
_entity.pdbx_description
1 polymer ?
#
loop_
_entity_poly.entity_id
_entity_poly.type
_entity_poly.pdbx_seq_one_letter_code
_entity_poly.pdbx_strand_id
1 'polypeptide(L)'
;MQFSVTHKQLYRVGARPLESAVEDIKKLADSIWYKGYRPTWRELETLATAMPHEQFQRSLCVLEMLSQYPVCHRDTALDLQQMTQRYHQQLLGKDEVLTPGRYSPSKRWGLSDTTVSLRKALLPLQTRTYADKHSRFHGLSA
;
A
#
# COMPACT_ATOMS: atom_id res chain seq x y z
N MET A 1 12.75 19.40 6.36
CA MET A 1 12.00 19.04 5.12
C MET A 1 10.51 19.12 5.43
N GLN A 2 9.73 19.95 4.70
CA GLN A 2 8.27 19.96 4.81
C GLN A 2 7.71 18.74 4.06
N PHE A 3 7.35 17.71 4.80
CA PHE A 3 6.64 16.57 4.24
C PHE A 3 5.17 16.92 4.04
N SER A 4 4.62 16.64 2.85
CA SER A 4 3.17 16.68 2.63
C SER A 4 2.46 15.74 3.62
N VAL A 5 1.18 15.99 3.93
CA VAL A 5 0.42 15.14 4.87
C VAL A 5 0.44 13.67 4.44
N THR A 6 0.40 13.41 3.14
CA THR A 6 0.40 12.07 2.56
C THR A 6 1.77 11.42 2.56
N HIS A 7 2.84 12.21 2.38
CA HIS A 7 4.21 11.75 2.61
C HIS A 7 4.41 11.31 4.06
N LYS A 8 3.85 12.05 5.03
CA LYS A 8 3.87 11.65 6.45
C LYS A 8 3.11 10.34 6.70
N GLN A 9 2.04 10.05 5.95
CA GLN A 9 1.32 8.79 6.07
C GLN A 9 2.16 7.60 5.58
N LEU A 10 2.78 7.70 4.40
CA LEU A 10 3.68 6.66 3.89
C LEU A 10 4.86 6.41 4.83
N TYR A 11 5.42 7.48 5.41
CA TYR A 11 6.46 7.38 6.42
C TYR A 11 6.01 6.61 7.66
N ARG A 12 4.85 6.98 8.22
CA ARG A 12 4.31 6.35 9.44
C ARG A 12 3.97 4.89 9.29
N VAL A 13 3.61 4.47 8.07
CA VAL A 13 3.32 3.08 7.73
C VAL A 13 4.59 2.23 7.73
N GLY A 14 5.69 2.72 7.15
CA GLY A 14 6.96 1.98 7.10
C GLY A 14 7.76 2.02 8.40
N ALA A 15 7.60 3.09 9.19
CA ALA A 15 8.40 3.32 10.40
C ALA A 15 8.11 2.35 11.56
N ARG A 16 7.05 1.55 11.48
CA ARG A 16 6.65 0.59 12.52
C ARG A 16 6.31 -0.77 11.91
N PRO A 17 6.38 -1.86 12.70
CA PRO A 17 5.86 -3.16 12.27
C PRO A 17 4.41 -3.06 11.81
N LEU A 18 4.05 -3.83 10.77
CA LEU A 18 2.74 -3.75 10.11
C LEU A 18 1.57 -3.96 11.08
N GLU A 19 1.76 -4.82 12.08
CA GLU A 19 0.77 -5.12 13.12
C GLU A 19 0.49 -3.93 14.04
N SER A 20 1.47 -3.03 14.23
CA SER A 20 1.35 -1.82 15.04
C SER A 20 0.96 -0.59 14.23
N ALA A 21 1.06 -0.66 12.89
CA ALA A 21 0.75 0.45 11.97
C ALA A 21 -0.69 0.41 11.41
N VAL A 22 -1.56 -0.46 11.93
CA VAL A 22 -2.91 -0.73 11.37
C VAL A 22 -3.73 0.54 11.11
N GLU A 23 -3.77 1.48 12.06
CA GLU A 23 -4.56 2.70 11.91
C GLU A 23 -3.97 3.67 10.85
N ASP A 24 -2.65 3.73 10.73
CA ASP A 24 -2.00 4.51 9.67
C ASP A 24 -2.18 3.86 8.30
N ILE A 25 -2.18 2.53 8.24
CA ILE A 25 -2.47 1.78 7.01
C ILE A 25 -3.93 1.97 6.59
N LYS A 26 -4.89 1.98 7.52
CA LYS A 26 -6.29 2.32 7.21
C LYS A 26 -6.43 3.73 6.64
N LYS A 27 -5.73 4.72 7.20
CA LYS A 27 -5.73 6.10 6.68
C LYS A 27 -5.12 6.18 5.28
N LEU A 28 -4.04 5.42 5.04
CA LEU A 28 -3.42 5.33 3.72
C LEU A 28 -4.36 4.65 2.72
N ALA A 29 -4.98 3.54 3.11
CA ALA A 29 -5.97 2.81 2.31
C ALA A 29 -7.14 3.72 1.91
N ASP A 30 -7.69 4.47 2.86
CA ASP A 30 -8.74 5.46 2.60
C ASP A 30 -8.29 6.53 1.58
N SER A 31 -7.06 7.01 1.73
CA SER A 31 -6.49 8.02 0.83
C SER A 31 -6.35 7.49 -0.60
N ILE A 32 -5.84 6.26 -0.76
CA ILE A 32 -5.63 5.63 -2.07
C ILE A 32 -6.96 5.21 -2.70
N TRP A 33 -7.80 4.51 -1.94
CA TRP A 33 -9.02 3.89 -2.44
C TRP A 33 -10.16 4.87 -2.62
N TYR A 34 -10.19 6.00 -1.90
CA TYR A 34 -11.34 6.91 -1.96
C TYR A 34 -10.96 8.33 -2.33
N LYS A 35 -9.86 8.86 -1.79
CA LYS A 35 -9.45 10.27 -2.01
C LYS A 35 -8.59 10.50 -3.26
N GLY A 36 -8.33 9.44 -4.03
CA GLY A 36 -7.59 9.54 -5.29
C GLY A 36 -6.09 9.77 -5.12
N TYR A 37 -5.56 9.54 -3.92
CA TYR A 37 -4.12 9.64 -3.69
C TYR A 37 -3.37 8.56 -4.48
N ARG A 38 -2.34 9.01 -5.20
CA ARG A 38 -1.35 8.14 -5.86
C ARG A 38 0.04 8.62 -5.45
N PRO A 39 0.83 7.79 -4.75
CA PRO A 39 2.22 8.10 -4.47
C PRO A 39 2.96 8.42 -5.77
N THR A 40 3.77 9.47 -5.75
CA THR A 40 4.64 9.81 -6.88
C THR A 40 6.01 9.17 -6.73
N TRP A 41 6.74 9.03 -7.85
CA TRP A 41 8.11 8.51 -7.83
C TRP A 41 9.02 9.32 -6.90
N ARG A 42 8.92 10.65 -6.98
CA ARG A 42 9.67 11.60 -6.15
C ARG A 42 9.37 11.45 -4.65
N GLU A 43 8.11 11.20 -4.29
CA GLU A 43 7.74 10.93 -2.89
C GLU A 43 8.41 9.66 -2.38
N LEU A 44 8.44 8.59 -3.19
CA LEU A 44 9.11 7.35 -2.81
C LEU A 44 10.64 7.48 -2.76
N GLU A 45 11.27 8.22 -3.67
CA GLU A 45 12.71 8.50 -3.61
C GLU A 45 13.07 9.25 -2.33
N THR A 46 12.29 10.29 -2.02
CA THR A 46 12.49 11.04 -0.78
C THR A 46 12.27 10.14 0.44
N LEU A 47 11.25 9.29 0.40
CA LEU A 47 10.98 8.32 1.46
C LEU A 47 12.16 7.36 1.64
N ALA A 48 12.69 6.80 0.55
CA ALA A 48 13.83 5.90 0.56
C ALA A 48 15.08 6.53 1.19
N THR A 49 15.31 7.84 0.97
CA THR A 49 16.41 8.56 1.61
C THR A 49 16.17 8.87 3.09
N ALA A 50 14.90 8.88 3.53
CA ALA A 50 14.51 9.31 4.86
C ALA A 50 14.35 8.16 5.87
N MET A 51 14.42 6.90 5.43
CA MET A 51 14.25 5.74 6.32
C MET A 51 15.17 4.56 5.97
N PRO A 52 15.47 3.68 6.93
CA PRO A 52 16.18 2.44 6.67
C PRO A 52 15.48 1.57 5.61
N HIS A 53 16.26 0.76 4.89
CA HIS A 53 15.76 -0.10 3.80
C HIS A 53 14.55 -0.96 4.22
N GLU A 54 14.61 -1.59 5.39
CA GLU A 54 13.51 -2.45 5.87
C GLU A 54 12.21 -1.66 6.11
N GLN A 55 12.31 -0.43 6.61
CA GLN A 55 11.15 0.46 6.79
C GLN A 55 10.58 0.88 5.44
N PHE A 56 11.45 1.14 4.46
CA PHE A 56 11.03 1.48 3.11
C PHE A 56 10.33 0.30 2.42
N GLN A 57 10.90 -0.90 2.56
CA GLN A 57 10.29 -2.16 2.10
C GLN A 57 8.92 -2.40 2.73
N ARG A 58 8.71 -2.06 4.02
CA ARG A 58 7.37 -2.09 4.64
C ARG A 58 6.39 -1.15 3.95
N SER A 59 6.78 0.09 3.67
CA SER A 59 5.93 1.03 2.93
C SER A 59 5.56 0.50 1.54
N LEU A 60 6.53 -0.06 0.80
CA LEU A 60 6.32 -0.67 -0.51
C LEU A 60 5.43 -1.91 -0.43
N CYS A 61 5.63 -2.76 0.57
CA CYS A 61 4.79 -3.93 0.86
C CYS A 61 3.34 -3.54 1.08
N VAL A 62 3.08 -2.46 1.83
CA VAL A 62 1.71 -1.97 2.03
C VAL A 62 1.12 -1.43 0.74
N LEU A 63 1.86 -0.64 -0.04
CA LEU A 63 1.38 -0.14 -1.34
C LEU A 63 1.01 -1.27 -2.31
N GLU A 64 1.85 -2.30 -2.38
CA GLU A 64 1.58 -3.48 -3.21
C GLU A 64 0.37 -4.27 -2.71
N MET A 65 0.22 -4.40 -1.39
CA MET A 65 -0.95 -5.08 -0.83
C MET A 65 -2.24 -4.29 -1.11
N LEU A 66 -2.22 -2.95 -0.95
CA LEU A 66 -3.39 -2.10 -1.17
C LEU A 66 -3.85 -2.07 -2.64
N SER A 67 -2.95 -2.29 -3.59
CA SER A 67 -3.27 -2.36 -5.02
C SER A 67 -3.95 -3.67 -5.45
N GLN A 68 -3.93 -4.71 -4.61
CA GLN A 68 -4.52 -6.02 -4.92
C GLN A 68 -6.00 -6.12 -4.55
N TYR A 69 -6.53 -5.13 -3.81
CA TYR A 69 -7.92 -5.15 -3.40
C TYR A 69 -8.84 -4.65 -4.52
N PRO A 70 -10.01 -5.30 -4.74
CA PRO A 70 -10.96 -4.90 -5.78
C PRO A 70 -11.50 -3.47 -5.64
N VAL A 71 -11.46 -2.91 -4.43
CA VAL A 71 -11.87 -1.52 -4.15
C VAL A 71 -10.88 -0.47 -4.67
N CYS A 72 -9.64 -0.88 -4.96
CA CYS A 72 -8.65 0.00 -5.56
C CYS A 72 -9.01 0.28 -7.02
N HIS A 73 -9.02 1.55 -7.43
CA HIS A 73 -9.30 1.92 -8.80
C HIS A 73 -8.26 1.31 -9.74
N ARG A 74 -8.69 0.77 -10.90
CA ARG A 74 -7.83 0.03 -11.82
C ARG A 74 -6.54 0.76 -12.17
N ASP A 75 -6.63 2.04 -12.53
CA ASP A 75 -5.45 2.84 -12.89
C ASP A 75 -4.52 3.03 -11.70
N THR A 76 -5.06 3.34 -10.51
CA THR A 76 -4.26 3.46 -9.29
C THR A 76 -3.59 2.12 -8.93
N ALA A 77 -4.30 1.01 -9.09
CA ALA A 77 -3.75 -0.31 -8.83
C ALA A 77 -2.59 -0.63 -9.77
N LEU A 78 -2.74 -0.36 -11.08
CA LEU A 78 -1.69 -0.55 -12.07
C LEU A 78 -0.46 0.32 -11.79
N ASP A 79 -0.67 1.60 -11.49
CA ASP A 79 0.41 2.54 -11.15
C ASP A 79 1.20 2.04 -9.94
N LEU A 80 0.50 1.64 -8.87
CA LEU A 80 1.11 1.10 -7.66
C LEU A 80 1.87 -0.20 -7.93
N GLN A 81 1.31 -1.13 -8.71
CA GLN A 81 1.95 -2.41 -9.04
C GLN A 81 3.22 -2.22 -9.86
N GLN A 82 3.18 -1.36 -10.88
CA GLN A 82 4.36 -1.03 -11.68
C GLN A 82 5.45 -0.39 -10.82
N MET A 83 5.04 0.51 -9.91
CA MET A 83 5.94 1.21 -9.04
C MET A 83 6.63 0.28 -8.04
N THR A 84 5.87 -0.56 -7.35
CA THR A 84 6.41 -1.53 -6.39
C THR A 84 7.23 -2.60 -7.08
N GLN A 85 6.87 -3.02 -8.30
CA GLN A 85 7.67 -3.95 -9.10
C GLN A 85 9.04 -3.37 -9.47
N ARG A 86 9.11 -2.10 -9.89
CA ARG A 86 10.39 -1.45 -10.20
C ARG A 86 11.30 -1.34 -8.98
N TYR A 87 10.75 -0.93 -7.84
CA TYR A 87 11.54 -0.86 -6.59
C TYR A 87 11.98 -2.24 -6.11
N HIS A 88 11.16 -3.26 -6.30
CA HIS A 88 11.53 -4.64 -5.98
C HIS A 88 12.75 -5.07 -6.80
N GLN A 89 12.72 -4.85 -8.11
CA GLN A 89 13.85 -5.13 -9.01
C GLN A 89 15.13 -4.38 -8.62
N GLN A 90 15.01 -3.12 -8.18
CA GLN A 90 16.15 -2.30 -7.78
C GLN A 90 16.77 -2.72 -6.44
N LEU A 91 15.94 -3.13 -5.47
CA LEU A 91 16.39 -3.39 -4.09
C LEU A 91 16.74 -4.84 -3.83
N LEU A 92 16.02 -5.78 -4.47
CA LEU A 92 16.13 -7.22 -4.21
C LEU A 92 16.61 -8.01 -5.43
N GLY A 93 16.79 -7.35 -6.58
CA GLY A 93 17.17 -7.98 -7.83
C GLY A 93 15.97 -8.55 -8.61
N LYS A 94 16.24 -9.30 -9.69
CA LYS A 94 15.17 -9.83 -10.56
C LYS A 94 14.25 -10.77 -9.76
N ASP A 95 12.94 -10.56 -9.90
CA ASP A 95 11.90 -11.44 -9.36
C ASP A 95 12.21 -12.90 -9.78
N GLU A 96 12.43 -13.78 -8.80
CA GLU A 96 12.17 -15.20 -9.03
C GLU A 96 10.69 -15.32 -9.38
N VAL A 97 10.38 -16.03 -10.47
CA VAL A 97 9.02 -16.24 -10.95
C VAL A 97 8.15 -16.67 -9.77
N LEU A 98 7.17 -15.84 -9.42
CA LEU A 98 6.25 -16.10 -8.32
C LEU A 98 5.69 -17.52 -8.48
N THR A 99 6.04 -18.39 -7.55
CA THR A 99 5.61 -19.79 -7.59
C THR A 99 4.09 -19.81 -7.55
N PRO A 100 3.40 -20.57 -8.42
CA PRO A 100 1.94 -20.71 -8.38
C PRO A 100 1.51 -21.22 -7.00
N GLY A 101 1.01 -20.33 -6.14
CA GLY A 101 0.76 -20.58 -4.72
C GLY A 101 0.60 -19.28 -3.94
N ARG A 102 0.05 -19.35 -2.71
CA ARG A 102 -0.42 -18.21 -1.89
C ARG A 102 0.59 -17.05 -1.86
N TYR A 103 0.39 -16.09 -2.76
CA TYR A 103 1.19 -14.89 -2.87
C TYR A 103 1.12 -14.08 -1.56
N SER A 104 2.30 -13.70 -1.04
CA SER A 104 2.47 -12.99 0.23
C SER A 104 3.37 -11.77 0.03
N PRO A 105 2.81 -10.54 0.05
CA PRO A 105 3.60 -9.32 -0.09
C PRO A 105 4.79 -9.26 0.87
N SER A 106 4.58 -9.57 2.16
CA SER A 106 5.67 -9.49 3.15
C SER A 106 6.85 -10.39 2.81
N LYS A 107 6.58 -11.64 2.37
CA LYS A 107 7.63 -12.57 1.93
C LYS A 107 8.36 -12.06 0.69
N ARG A 108 7.64 -11.51 -0.29
CA ARG A 108 8.24 -10.94 -1.51
C ARG A 108 9.22 -9.81 -1.17
N TRP A 109 8.93 -9.03 -0.13
CA TRP A 109 9.78 -7.94 0.37
C TRP A 109 10.82 -8.37 1.41
N GLY A 110 10.95 -9.67 1.71
CA GLY A 110 11.89 -10.17 2.72
C GLY A 110 11.55 -9.76 4.16
N LEU A 111 10.29 -9.40 4.43
CA LEU A 111 9.82 -8.93 5.73
C LEU A 111 9.35 -10.10 6.61
N SER A 112 9.69 -10.06 7.89
CA SER A 112 9.17 -10.99 8.92
C SER A 112 7.74 -10.63 9.36
N ASP A 113 7.25 -9.44 9.01
CA ASP A 113 5.92 -8.95 9.36
C ASP A 113 4.80 -9.85 8.80
N THR A 114 3.78 -10.10 9.63
CA THR A 114 2.57 -10.81 9.20
C THR A 114 1.55 -9.83 8.62
N THR A 115 0.96 -10.19 7.47
CA THR A 115 -0.10 -9.38 6.85
C THR A 115 -1.50 -9.88 7.20
N VAL A 116 -1.65 -10.99 7.92
CA VAL A 116 -2.95 -11.65 8.14
C VAL A 116 -3.91 -10.77 8.95
N SER A 117 -3.45 -10.26 10.10
CA SER A 117 -4.22 -9.36 10.95
C SER A 117 -4.56 -8.05 10.24
N LEU A 118 -3.61 -7.55 9.44
CA LEU A 118 -3.79 -6.35 8.64
C LEU A 118 -4.88 -6.54 7.56
N ARG A 119 -4.85 -7.65 6.83
CA ARG A 119 -5.88 -7.96 5.81
C ARG A 119 -7.27 -8.00 6.43
N LYS A 120 -7.41 -8.59 7.62
CA LYS A 120 -8.68 -8.61 8.38
C LYS A 120 -9.12 -7.20 8.79
N ALA A 121 -8.20 -6.37 9.27
CA ALA A 121 -8.47 -5.00 9.69
C ALA A 121 -8.92 -4.09 8.53
N LEU A 122 -8.56 -4.42 7.29
CA LEU A 122 -8.96 -3.70 6.08
C LEU A 122 -10.33 -4.12 5.52
N LEU A 123 -10.93 -5.23 5.98
CA LEU A 123 -12.22 -5.72 5.47
C LEU A 123 -13.36 -4.69 5.58
N PRO A 124 -13.53 -3.97 6.71
CA PRO A 124 -14.62 -2.99 6.83
C PRO A 124 -14.54 -1.85 5.81
N LEU A 125 -13.32 -1.49 5.38
CA LEU A 125 -13.06 -0.44 4.40
C LEU A 125 -13.32 -0.89 2.96
N GLN A 126 -13.59 -2.18 2.72
CA GLN A 126 -13.88 -2.70 1.37
C GLN A 126 -15.38 -2.82 1.10
N THR A 127 -16.22 -2.46 2.07
CA THR A 127 -17.67 -2.61 1.97
C THR A 127 -18.29 -1.53 1.08
N ARG A 128 -19.38 -1.87 0.39
CA ARG A 128 -20.18 -0.93 -0.39
C ARG A 128 -20.63 0.26 0.47
N THR A 129 -21.12 0.00 1.69
CA THR A 129 -21.55 1.03 2.64
C THR A 129 -20.44 2.05 2.94
N TYR A 130 -19.19 1.59 3.04
CA TYR A 130 -18.05 2.49 3.27
C TYR A 130 -17.73 3.33 2.03
N ALA A 131 -17.79 2.71 0.84
CA ALA A 131 -17.56 3.40 -0.44
C ALA A 131 -18.60 4.50 -0.70
N ASP A 132 -19.88 4.19 -0.48
CA ASP A 132 -20.99 5.12 -0.67
C ASP A 132 -20.84 6.35 0.26
N LYS A 133 -20.39 6.14 1.50
CA LYS A 133 -20.11 7.23 2.47
C LYS A 133 -19.01 8.18 2.01
N HIS A 134 -18.07 7.73 1.17
CA HIS A 134 -16.94 8.53 0.69
C HIS A 134 -17.18 9.12 -0.71
N SER A 135 -18.46 9.29 -1.10
CA SER A 135 -18.85 9.93 -2.37
C SER A 135 -18.29 9.25 -3.62
N ARG A 136 -17.92 7.96 -3.52
CA ARG A 136 -17.73 7.09 -4.68
C ARG A 136 -19.03 6.33 -4.88
N PHE A 137 -19.96 6.96 -5.58
CA PHE A 137 -21.12 6.27 -6.10
C PHE A 137 -20.62 5.14 -7.00
N HIS A 138 -20.64 3.91 -6.49
CA HIS A 138 -20.73 2.77 -7.39
C HIS A 138 -21.96 3.02 -8.27
N GLY A 139 -21.85 2.86 -9.59
CA GLY A 139 -22.86 3.22 -10.59
C GLY A 139 -24.19 2.45 -10.52
N LEU A 140 -24.74 2.29 -9.33
CA LEU A 140 -26.03 1.71 -8.97
C LEU A 140 -26.69 2.57 -7.87
N SER A 141 -26.59 3.89 -8.00
CA SER A 141 -27.56 4.81 -7.41
C SER A 141 -28.56 5.13 -8.52
N ALA A 142 -29.59 4.28 -8.61
CA ALA A 142 -30.87 4.59 -9.21
C ALA A 142 -31.82 4.97 -8.07
#